data_AF-A0A3R7CYI0-F1
#
_entry.id   AF-A0A3R7CYI0-F1
#
_cell.length_a   1.000
_cell.length_b   1.000
_cell.length_c   1.000
_cell.angle_alpha   90.00
_cell.angle_beta   90.00
_cell.angle_gamma   90.00
#
_symmetry.space_group_name_H-M   'P 1'
#
loop_
_entity.id
_entity.type
_entity.pdbx_description
1 polymer ?
#
loop_
_entity_poly.entity_id
_entity_poly.type
_entity_poly.pdbx_seq_one_letter_code
_entity_poly.pdbx_strand_id
1 'polypeptide(L)'
;MRRYTYGPVLSRRLGRSLGIDLVPYKTCTFDCVYCQLGRTTNKTVERREYLPVRSILREIEEFSWERIDYITLAGSGEPTLNSKIGGVIEGIK
;
A
#
# COMPACT_ATOMS: atom_id res chain seq x y z
N MET A 1 -16.27 1.74 1.87
CA MET A 1 -15.06 2.59 1.99
C MET A 1 -13.87 1.66 1.91
N ARG A 2 -12.94 1.91 0.99
CA ARG A 2 -11.75 1.05 0.79
C ARG A 2 -10.75 1.27 1.92
N ARG A 3 -10.19 0.19 2.46
CA ARG A 3 -9.35 0.22 3.66
C ARG A 3 -7.88 -0.04 3.34
N TYR A 4 -7.61 -0.81 2.30
CA TYR A 4 -6.26 -1.23 1.93
C TYR A 4 -5.84 -0.70 0.56
N THR A 5 -6.79 -0.23 -0.25
CA THR A 5 -6.53 0.22 -1.62
C THR A 5 -6.89 1.69 -1.83
N TYR A 6 -6.20 2.35 -2.76
CA TYR A 6 -6.50 3.71 -3.20
C TYR A 6 -6.32 3.88 -4.71
N GLY A 7 -7.05 4.84 -5.28
CA GLY A 7 -7.12 5.00 -6.73
C GLY A 7 -8.20 4.11 -7.37
N PRO A 8 -8.04 3.75 -8.66
CA PRO A 8 -6.85 3.89 -9.50
C PRO A 8 -6.48 5.35 -9.79
N VAL A 9 -5.18 5.66 -9.70
CA VAL A 9 -4.60 6.98 -9.97
C VAL A 9 -4.04 6.98 -11.39
N LEU A 10 -4.32 8.04 -12.16
CA LEU A 10 -3.67 8.26 -13.45
C LEU A 10 -2.22 8.72 -13.23
N SER A 11 -1.30 7.75 -13.17
CA SER A 11 0.13 7.97 -13.10
C SER A 11 0.66 8.55 -14.39
N ARG A 12 1.49 9.59 -14.26
CA ARG A 12 2.20 10.18 -15.40
C ARG A 12 3.17 9.22 -16.08
N ARG A 13 3.65 8.18 -15.37
CA ARG A 13 4.66 7.23 -15.86
C ARG A 13 4.10 5.84 -16.15
N LEU A 14 3.06 5.43 -15.42
CA LEU A 14 2.57 4.05 -15.37
C LEU A 14 1.09 3.93 -15.79
N GLY A 15 0.49 4.93 -16.45
CA GLY A 15 -0.94 4.87 -16.77
C GLY A 15 -1.84 4.79 -15.52
N ARG A 16 -2.96 4.09 -15.59
CA ARG A 16 -3.87 3.92 -14.44
C ARG A 16 -3.31 2.87 -13.49
N SER A 17 -2.87 3.31 -12.31
CA SER A 17 -2.33 2.41 -11.29
C SER A 17 -3.21 2.33 -10.05
N LEU A 18 -3.48 1.11 -9.60
CA LEU A 18 -4.10 0.82 -8.32
C LEU A 18 -3.02 0.79 -7.22
N GLY A 19 -3.19 1.59 -6.18
CA GLY A 19 -2.29 1.59 -5.03
C GLY A 19 -2.78 0.68 -3.91
N ILE A 20 -1.85 -0.03 -3.25
CA ILE A 20 -2.12 -0.89 -2.10
C ILE A 20 -1.27 -0.45 -0.92
N ASP A 21 -1.94 -0.03 0.15
CA ASP A 21 -1.30 0.31 1.42
C ASP A 21 -1.09 -0.94 2.27
N LEU A 22 0.16 -1.14 2.73
CA LEU A 22 0.56 -2.33 3.46
C LEU A 22 0.77 -2.07 4.95
N VAL A 23 0.67 -0.82 5.39
CA VAL A 23 0.90 -0.42 6.78
C VAL A 23 -0.16 0.58 7.25
N PRO A 24 -0.43 0.68 8.56
CA PRO A 24 -1.26 1.75 9.11
C PRO A 24 -0.69 3.13 8.78
N TYR A 25 -1.61 4.10 8.72
CA TYR A 25 -1.29 5.50 8.47
C TYR A 25 -0.08 5.98 9.27
N LYS A 26 0.92 6.46 8.53
CA LYS A 26 2.15 7.06 9.09
C LYS A 26 2.97 6.12 9.99
N THR A 27 2.94 4.83 9.66
CA THR A 27 3.93 3.83 10.11
C THR A 27 5.11 3.80 9.13
N CYS A 28 6.25 4.36 9.52
CA CYS A 28 7.38 4.55 8.61
C CYS A 28 8.72 4.47 9.34
N THR A 29 9.79 4.13 8.62
CA THR A 29 11.17 4.16 9.12
C THR A 29 11.70 5.60 9.27
N PHE A 30 11.13 6.53 8.51
CA PHE A 30 11.52 7.94 8.46
C PHE A 30 10.44 8.88 9.01
N ASP A 31 10.88 10.08 9.41
CA ASP A 31 10.02 11.23 9.74
C ASP A 31 10.43 12.43 8.88
N CYS A 32 10.21 12.31 7.56
CA CYS A 32 10.67 13.31 6.60
C CYS A 32 9.92 14.64 6.80
N VAL A 33 10.66 15.74 6.93
CA VAL A 33 10.10 17.11 7.04
C VAL A 33 9.26 17.53 5.84
N TYR A 34 9.45 16.88 4.69
CA TYR A 34 8.75 17.13 3.43
C TYR A 34 7.68 16.06 3.11
N CYS A 35 7.29 15.22 4.08
CA CYS A 35 6.27 14.21 3.83
C CYS A 35 4.91 14.88 3.58
N GLN A 36 4.32 14.67 2.40
CA GLN A 36 3.00 15.21 2.04
C GLN A 36 1.86 14.76 2.97
N LEU A 37 2.07 13.67 3.71
CA LEU A 37 1.11 13.10 4.66
C LEU A 37 1.33 13.60 6.10
N GLY A 38 2.24 14.57 6.30
CA GLY A 38 2.56 15.16 7.59
C GLY A 38 3.58 14.36 8.41
N ARG A 39 3.58 14.57 9.74
CA ARG A 39 4.55 13.97 10.67
C ARG A 39 4.28 12.48 10.91
N THR A 40 5.33 11.68 11.01
CA THR A 40 5.24 10.26 11.31
C THR A 40 4.66 10.05 12.71
N THR A 41 3.60 9.26 12.81
CA THR A 41 2.89 8.96 14.07
C THR A 41 3.45 7.70 14.73
N ASN A 42 4.00 6.79 13.92
CA ASN A 42 4.64 5.56 14.37
C ASN A 42 5.97 5.37 13.63
N LYS A 43 7.06 5.83 14.24
CA LYS A 43 8.41 5.69 13.67
C LYS A 43 9.02 4.37 14.13
N THR A 44 9.27 3.45 13.20
CA THR A 44 9.75 2.10 13.54
C THR A 44 10.53 1.46 12.40
N VAL A 45 11.41 0.52 12.75
CA VAL A 45 12.12 -0.38 11.82
C VAL A 45 11.68 -1.84 11.99
N GLU A 46 10.75 -2.11 12.90
CA GLU A 46 10.26 -3.45 13.20
C GLU A 46 9.40 -3.96 12.03
N ARG A 47 9.82 -5.07 11.43
CA ARG A 47 9.03 -5.76 10.41
C ARG A 47 8.06 -6.72 11.08
N ARG A 48 6.77 -6.57 10.78
CA ARG A 48 5.72 -7.49 11.25
C ARG A 48 4.54 -7.49 10.28
N GLU A 49 3.57 -8.37 10.49
CA GLU A 49 2.32 -8.30 9.73
C GLU A 49 1.49 -7.14 10.27
N TYR A 50 1.58 -6.00 9.58
CA TYR A 50 0.85 -4.79 9.98
C TYR A 50 -0.61 -4.82 9.56
N LEU A 51 -0.86 -5.36 8.36
CA LEU A 51 -2.19 -5.54 7.79
C LEU A 51 -2.29 -6.97 7.24
N PRO A 52 -3.41 -7.67 7.48
CA PRO A 52 -3.56 -9.08 7.13
C PRO A 52 -3.70 -9.28 5.62
N VAL A 53 -2.82 -10.11 5.03
CA VAL A 53 -2.75 -10.35 3.58
C VAL A 53 -4.11 -10.76 2.99
N ARG A 54 -4.83 -11.66 3.68
CA ARG A 54 -6.14 -12.16 3.21
C ARG A 54 -7.20 -11.05 3.08
N SER A 55 -7.13 -10.02 3.90
CA SER A 55 -8.08 -8.90 3.82
C SER A 55 -7.72 -7.96 2.68
N ILE A 56 -6.42 -7.79 2.42
CA ILE A 56 -5.91 -7.01 1.29
C ILE A 56 -6.32 -7.67 -0.03
N LEU A 57 -6.05 -8.97 -0.19
CA LEU A 57 -6.38 -9.71 -1.42
C LEU A 57 -7.88 -9.73 -1.70
N ARG A 58 -8.74 -9.92 -0.68
CA ARG A 58 -10.19 -9.82 -0.86
C ARG A 58 -10.64 -8.45 -1.36
N GLU A 59 -10.09 -7.37 -0.81
CA GLU A 59 -10.42 -6.01 -1.28
C GLU A 59 -9.95 -5.79 -2.72
N ILE A 60 -8.84 -6.43 -3.12
CA ILE A 60 -8.31 -6.38 -4.49
C ILE A 60 -9.20 -7.17 -5.47
N GLU A 61 -9.69 -8.34 -5.08
CA GLU A 61 -10.60 -9.16 -5.90
C GLU A 61 -11.93 -8.44 -6.23
N GLU A 62 -12.36 -7.49 -5.39
CA GLU A 62 -13.55 -6.66 -5.62
C GLU A 62 -13.34 -5.56 -6.68
N PHE A 63 -12.12 -5.36 -7.20
CA PHE A 63 -11.88 -4.37 -8.25
C PHE A 63 -12.31 -4.86 -9.63
N SER A 64 -12.93 -3.95 -10.40
CA SER A 64 -12.94 -4.09 -11.84
C SER A 64 -11.53 -3.84 -12.37
N TRP A 65 -10.94 -4.89 -12.94
CA TRP A 65 -9.62 -4.85 -13.57
C TRP A 65 -9.63 -4.15 -14.93
N GLU A 66 -10.82 -3.81 -15.44
CA GLU A 66 -10.94 -3.00 -16.64
C GLU A 66 -10.27 -1.64 -16.40
N ARG A 67 -9.18 -1.38 -17.12
CA ARG A 67 -8.40 -0.13 -17.09
C ARG A 67 -7.48 0.04 -15.88
N ILE A 68 -7.02 -1.04 -15.25
CA ILE A 68 -5.84 -0.98 -14.38
C ILE A 68 -4.64 -1.49 -15.17
N ASP A 69 -3.65 -0.62 -15.35
CA ASP A 69 -2.42 -0.93 -16.07
C ASP A 69 -1.35 -1.49 -15.11
N TYR A 70 -1.32 -1.03 -13.86
CA TYR A 70 -0.31 -1.40 -12.86
C TYR A 70 -0.87 -1.48 -11.45
N ILE A 71 -0.29 -2.37 -10.64
CA ILE A 71 -0.48 -2.39 -9.19
C ILE A 71 0.78 -1.80 -8.53
N THR A 72 0.60 -0.83 -7.64
CA THR A 72 1.68 -0.18 -6.89
C THR A 72 1.57 -0.52 -5.41
N LEU A 73 2.60 -1.13 -4.84
CA LEU A 73 2.75 -1.31 -3.39
C LEU A 73 3.39 -0.06 -2.79
N ALA A 74 2.56 0.91 -2.44
CA ALA A 74 2.93 2.18 -1.83
C ALA A 74 1.75 2.67 -1.01
N GLY A 75 1.92 3.68 -0.17
CA GLY A 75 0.80 4.16 0.60
C GLY A 75 1.19 5.19 1.65
N SER A 76 0.58 5.05 2.83
CA SER A 76 0.67 6.04 3.89
C SER A 76 1.85 5.86 4.85
N GLY A 77 2.75 4.93 4.53
CA GLY A 77 3.94 4.63 5.31
C GLY A 77 5.01 3.92 4.49
N GLU A 78 5.93 3.22 5.16
CA GLU A 78 6.97 2.42 4.52
C GLU A 78 6.43 0.99 4.24
N PRO A 79 6.11 0.63 2.98
CA PRO A 79 5.44 -0.63 2.69
C PRO A 79 6.27 -1.86 3.05
N THR A 80 7.60 -1.75 3.01
CA THR A 80 8.50 -2.86 3.30
C THR A 80 8.53 -3.25 4.78
N LEU A 81 7.95 -2.44 5.67
CA LEU A 81 7.75 -2.81 7.08
C LEU A 81 6.72 -3.95 7.24
N ASN A 82 5.82 -4.15 6.28
CA ASN A 82 4.94 -5.31 6.32
C ASN A 82 5.72 -6.59 5.96
N SER A 83 5.98 -7.42 6.96
CA SER A 83 6.73 -8.68 6.81
C SER A 83 6.08 -9.66 5.81
N LYS A 84 4.78 -9.50 5.53
CA LYS A 84 4.01 -10.34 4.62
C LYS A 84 3.83 -9.74 3.22
N ILE A 85 4.59 -8.69 2.87
CA ILE A 85 4.58 -8.10 1.53
C ILE A 85 4.75 -9.15 0.40
N GLY A 86 5.57 -10.18 0.62
CA GLY A 86 5.74 -11.29 -0.33
C GLY A 86 4.44 -12.05 -0.62
N GLY A 87 3.62 -12.31 0.41
CA GLY A 87 2.33 -12.97 0.24
C GLY A 87 1.31 -12.13 -0.52
N VAL A 88 1.40 -10.80 -0.42
CA VAL A 88 0.59 -9.89 -1.26
C VAL A 88 1.06 -9.97 -2.71
N ILE A 89 2.38 -9.90 -2.96
CA ILE A 89 2.96 -10.00 -4.31
C ILE A 89 2.60 -11.33 -4.99
N GLU A 90 2.68 -12.44 -4.25
CA GLU A 90 2.30 -13.76 -4.77
C GLU A 90 0.81 -13.85 -5.07
N GLY A 91 -0.05 -13.26 -4.23
CA GLY A 91 -1.51 -13.31 -4.41
C GLY A 91 -2.07 -12.40 -5.49
N ILE A 92 -1.29 -11.44 -6.01
CA ILE A 92 -1.71 -10.53 -7.10
C ILE A 92 -1.10 -10.91 -8.47
N LYS A 93 -0.23 -11.93 -8.52
CA LYS A 93 0.28 -12.50 -9.77
C LYS A 93 -0.74 -13.42 -10.39
#